data_AF-A0A922IP61-F1
#
_entry.id   AF-A0A922IP61-F1
#
_cell.length_a   1.000
_cell.length_b   1.000
_cell.length_c   1.000
_cell.angle_alpha   90.00
_cell.angle_beta   90.00
_cell.angle_gamma   90.00
#
_symmetry.space_group_name_H-M   'P 1'
#
loop_
_entity.id
_entity.type
_entity.pdbx_description
1 polymer ?
#
loop_
_entity_poly.entity_id
_entity_poly.type
_entity_poly.pdbx_seq_one_letter_code
_entity_poly.pdbx_strand_id
1 'polypeptide(L)'
;MPANHKSKAVHVKATWAGRCNNYLFISSETDSHLPSIAVINAEGRNLLWNKTAGAIKYMAKHYANDYDYFMKADDDSYVIVENLRKILHKENPDKPFIMGRRFKVSCAPPYLWSSRFLTRRFICVIR
;
A
#
# COMPACT_ATOMS: atom_id res chain seq x y z
N MET A 1 -12.81 -8.29 -14.16
CA MET A 1 -11.73 -7.33 -13.83
C MET A 1 -12.35 -6.02 -13.36
N PRO A 2 -11.94 -5.45 -12.22
CA PRO A 2 -12.41 -4.15 -11.76
C PRO A 2 -12.06 -3.02 -12.73
N ALA A 3 -12.96 -2.06 -12.94
CA ALA A 3 -12.78 -0.98 -13.91
C ALA A 3 -11.48 -0.17 -13.71
N ASN A 4 -11.09 0.06 -12.46
CA ASN A 4 -9.90 0.83 -12.09
C ASN A 4 -8.56 0.18 -12.50
N HIS A 5 -8.55 -1.14 -12.78
CA HIS A 5 -7.33 -1.82 -13.27
C HIS A 5 -6.83 -1.12 -14.55
N LYS A 6 -7.69 -1.03 -15.57
CA LYS A 6 -7.34 -0.50 -16.89
C LYS A 6 -7.18 1.02 -16.91
N SER A 7 -7.95 1.75 -16.11
CA SER A 7 -8.00 3.23 -16.15
C SER A 7 -7.05 3.94 -15.16
N LYS A 8 -6.52 3.25 -14.15
CA LYS A 8 -5.62 3.84 -13.14
C LYS A 8 -4.40 2.98 -12.83
N ALA A 9 -4.61 1.71 -12.46
CA ALA A 9 -3.53 0.85 -11.97
C ALA A 9 -2.43 0.62 -13.03
N VAL A 10 -2.79 0.57 -14.32
CA VAL A 10 -1.84 0.57 -15.46
C VAL A 10 -0.89 1.78 -15.41
N HIS A 11 -1.39 2.98 -15.16
CA HIS A 11 -0.56 4.20 -15.08
C HIS A 11 0.34 4.19 -13.84
N VAL A 12 -0.13 3.66 -12.72
CA VAL A 12 0.69 3.48 -11.50
C VAL A 12 1.83 2.49 -11.75
N LYS A 13 1.54 1.35 -12.40
CA LYS A 13 2.56 0.37 -12.86
C LYS A 13 3.59 1.02 -13.78
N ALA A 14 3.13 1.80 -14.77
CA ALA A 14 3.95 2.41 -15.80
C ALA A 14 4.81 3.60 -15.35
N THR A 15 4.62 4.12 -14.12
CA THR A 15 5.30 5.35 -13.66
C THR A 15 6.22 5.14 -12.45
N TRP A 16 5.64 4.98 -11.26
CA TRP A 16 6.39 5.02 -10.00
C TRP A 16 6.44 3.69 -9.26
N ALA A 17 5.47 2.78 -9.47
CA ALA A 17 5.50 1.46 -8.85
C ALA A 17 6.72 0.64 -9.32
N GLY A 18 7.10 0.73 -10.60
CA GLY A 18 8.33 0.13 -11.15
C GLY A 18 9.64 0.66 -10.56
N ARG A 19 9.62 1.74 -9.75
CA ARG A 19 10.81 2.26 -9.02
C ARG A 19 10.93 1.68 -7.62
N CYS A 20 9.89 1.01 -7.13
CA CYS A 20 9.84 0.32 -5.84
C CYS A 20 10.72 -0.93 -5.89
N ASN A 21 11.15 -1.45 -4.73
CA ASN A 21 11.93 -2.70 -4.69
C ASN A 21 11.05 -3.91 -5.03
N ASN A 22 9.76 -3.85 -4.67
CA ASN A 22 8.71 -4.76 -5.11
C ASN A 22 7.36 -3.99 -5.06
N TYR A 23 6.33 -4.45 -5.74
CA TYR A 23 4.99 -3.87 -5.71
C TYR A 23 3.92 -4.93 -6.01
N LEU A 24 2.75 -4.76 -5.41
CA LEU A 24 1.59 -5.63 -5.64
C LEU A 24 0.29 -4.84 -5.60
N PHE A 25 -0.72 -5.35 -6.31
CA PHE A 25 -2.05 -4.77 -6.35
C PHE A 25 -3.04 -5.59 -5.49
N ILE A 26 -3.94 -4.93 -4.76
CA ILE A 26 -4.92 -5.59 -3.87
C ILE A 26 -6.33 -5.47 -4.43
N SER A 27 -6.79 -6.56 -5.02
CA SER A 27 -8.01 -6.61 -5.82
C SER A 27 -8.98 -7.67 -5.29
N SER A 28 -10.12 -7.78 -5.95
CA SER A 28 -11.02 -8.94 -5.87
C SER A 28 -10.66 -10.04 -6.86
N GLU A 29 -9.82 -9.73 -7.85
CA GLU A 29 -9.41 -10.66 -8.91
C GLU A 29 -7.88 -10.72 -9.03
N THR A 30 -7.37 -11.88 -9.43
CA THR A 30 -5.96 -12.07 -9.83
C THR A 30 -5.77 -11.72 -11.30
N ASP A 31 -4.89 -10.77 -11.57
CA ASP A 31 -4.50 -10.28 -12.87
C ASP A 31 -2.99 -10.55 -13.04
N SER A 32 -2.58 -11.07 -14.20
CA SER A 32 -1.16 -11.34 -14.50
C SER A 32 -0.47 -10.14 -15.15
N HIS A 33 -1.24 -9.20 -15.72
CA HIS A 33 -0.71 -7.98 -16.31
C HIS A 33 -0.46 -6.91 -15.24
N LEU A 34 -1.36 -6.77 -14.28
CA LEU A 34 -1.16 -6.01 -13.04
C LEU A 34 -1.01 -7.02 -11.92
N PRO A 35 0.18 -7.25 -11.32
CA PRO A 35 0.39 -8.35 -10.38
C PRO A 35 -0.49 -8.19 -9.14
N SER A 36 -1.69 -8.76 -9.19
CA SER A 36 -2.76 -8.52 -8.23
C SER A 36 -3.15 -9.79 -7.49
N ILE A 37 -3.38 -9.62 -6.20
CA ILE A 37 -3.81 -10.70 -5.32
C ILE A 37 -5.28 -10.47 -5.02
N ALA A 38 -6.10 -11.48 -5.32
CA ALA A 38 -7.49 -11.54 -4.88
C ALA A 38 -7.50 -11.76 -3.36
N VAL A 39 -7.80 -10.70 -2.60
CA VAL A 39 -7.81 -10.73 -1.13
C VAL A 39 -9.22 -10.81 -0.54
N ILE A 40 -10.24 -10.38 -1.30
CA ILE A 40 -11.65 -10.49 -0.93
C ILE A 40 -12.51 -10.82 -2.16
N ASN A 41 -13.60 -11.55 -1.97
CA ASN A 41 -14.43 -12.05 -3.09
C ASN A 41 -15.49 -11.04 -3.59
N ALA A 42 -15.53 -9.81 -3.05
CA ALA A 42 -16.54 -8.81 -3.36
C ALA A 42 -15.99 -7.38 -3.22
N GLU A 43 -16.33 -6.48 -4.15
CA GLU A 43 -15.98 -5.05 -4.06
C GLU A 43 -17.04 -4.25 -3.29
N GLY A 44 -16.61 -3.25 -2.53
CA GLY A 44 -17.54 -2.32 -1.87
C GLY A 44 -16.84 -1.33 -0.93
N ARG A 45 -17.40 -0.12 -0.79
CA ARG A 45 -16.83 0.96 0.04
C ARG A 45 -16.76 0.60 1.54
N ASN A 46 -17.60 -0.33 1.99
CA ASN A 46 -17.60 -0.82 3.36
C ASN A 46 -16.56 -1.94 3.60
N LEU A 47 -16.04 -2.56 2.52
CA LEU A 47 -15.08 -3.68 2.57
C LEU A 47 -13.62 -3.23 2.42
N LEU A 48 -13.36 -1.92 2.35
CA LEU A 48 -12.02 -1.36 2.14
C LEU A 48 -11.07 -1.59 3.32
N TRP A 49 -11.62 -1.71 4.54
CA TRP A 49 -10.88 -2.21 5.69
C TRP A 49 -10.47 -3.66 5.50
N ASN A 50 -11.39 -4.53 5.03
CA ASN A 50 -11.11 -5.95 4.81
C ASN A 50 -10.03 -6.16 3.73
N LYS A 51 -10.04 -5.36 2.64
CA LYS A 51 -8.90 -5.30 1.69
C LYS A 51 -7.59 -4.97 2.39
N THR A 52 -7.58 -3.92 3.21
CA THR A 52 -6.37 -3.43 3.88
C THR A 52 -5.84 -4.43 4.91
N ALA A 53 -6.71 -5.01 5.74
CA ALA A 53 -6.35 -6.01 6.74
C ALA A 53 -5.92 -7.34 6.10
N GLY A 54 -6.57 -7.77 5.02
CA GLY A 54 -6.16 -8.95 4.25
C GLY A 54 -4.82 -8.77 3.53
N ALA A 55 -4.55 -7.58 2.98
CA ALA A 55 -3.24 -7.23 2.42
C ALA A 55 -2.13 -7.29 3.48
N ILE A 56 -2.38 -6.74 4.67
CA ILE A 56 -1.44 -6.81 5.81
C ILE A 56 -1.20 -8.28 6.22
N LYS A 57 -2.23 -9.11 6.30
CA LYS A 57 -2.08 -10.56 6.56
C LYS A 57 -1.28 -11.28 5.47
N TYR A 58 -1.51 -10.95 4.20
CA TYR A 58 -0.76 -11.54 3.08
C TYR A 58 0.73 -11.16 3.16
N MET A 59 1.04 -9.87 3.33
CA MET A 59 2.40 -9.40 3.51
C MET A 59 3.09 -10.01 4.74
N ALA A 60 2.39 -10.09 5.87
CA ALA A 60 2.91 -10.71 7.09
C ALA A 60 3.21 -12.21 6.92
N LYS A 61 2.51 -12.92 6.02
CA LYS A 61 2.74 -14.34 5.73
C LYS A 61 3.85 -14.56 4.68
N HIS A 62 3.92 -13.73 3.65
CA HIS A 62 4.74 -13.98 2.47
C HIS A 62 6.03 -13.15 2.40
N TYR A 63 6.13 -12.05 3.15
CA TYR A 63 7.11 -10.98 2.91
C TYR A 63 7.68 -10.34 4.19
N ALA A 64 7.32 -10.83 5.39
CA ALA A 64 7.70 -10.23 6.66
C ALA A 64 9.20 -10.26 6.98
N ASN A 65 9.92 -11.24 6.44
CA ASN A 65 11.36 -11.43 6.67
C ASN A 65 12.22 -10.79 5.57
N ASP A 66 11.62 -10.50 4.41
CA ASP A 66 12.32 -9.93 3.26
C ASP A 66 12.46 -8.39 3.38
N TYR A 67 11.73 -7.76 4.31
CA TYR A 67 11.45 -6.33 4.27
C TYR A 67 11.13 -5.65 5.67
N ASP A 68 11.77 -4.48 6.00
CA ASP A 68 11.65 -3.56 7.20
C ASP A 68 11.07 -2.06 7.22
N TYR A 69 10.49 -1.42 6.16
CA TYR A 69 9.41 -0.34 6.10
C TYR A 69 8.26 -0.41 4.95
N PHE A 70 7.15 -1.21 4.97
CA PHE A 70 6.11 -1.39 3.88
C PHE A 70 5.43 -0.06 3.55
N MET A 71 4.76 0.07 2.39
CA MET A 71 3.88 1.22 2.09
C MET A 71 2.56 0.82 1.43
N LYS A 72 1.44 1.33 1.92
CA LYS A 72 0.16 1.36 1.18
C LYS A 72 -0.01 2.68 0.39
N ALA A 73 -0.59 2.56 -0.80
CA ALA A 73 -1.15 3.63 -1.63
C ALA A 73 -2.53 3.20 -2.18
N ASP A 74 -3.29 4.14 -2.73
CA ASP A 74 -4.50 3.88 -3.54
C ASP A 74 -4.21 4.20 -5.02
N ASP A 75 -5.01 3.68 -5.94
CA ASP A 75 -4.85 3.79 -7.41
C ASP A 75 -4.76 5.22 -8.01
N ASP A 76 -5.15 6.26 -7.28
CA ASP A 76 -5.03 7.68 -7.66
C ASP A 76 -3.76 8.37 -7.12
N SER A 77 -2.92 7.65 -6.38
CA SER A 77 -1.76 8.23 -5.70
C SER A 77 -0.49 8.22 -6.55
N TYR A 78 0.24 9.34 -6.53
CA TYR A 78 1.65 9.42 -6.95
C TYR A 78 2.61 9.40 -5.76
N VAL A 79 3.81 8.86 -5.95
CA VAL A 79 4.90 8.79 -4.95
C VAL A 79 6.25 9.00 -5.62
N ILE A 80 7.06 9.93 -5.09
CA ILE A 80 8.46 10.11 -5.49
C ILE A 80 9.32 9.18 -4.62
N VAL A 81 9.59 7.98 -5.13
CA VAL A 81 10.25 6.89 -4.40
C VAL A 81 11.66 7.27 -3.94
N GLU A 82 12.34 8.13 -4.68
CA GLU A 82 13.67 8.67 -4.39
C GLU A 82 13.66 9.55 -3.12
N ASN A 83 12.65 10.39 -2.96
CA ASN A 83 12.48 11.22 -1.76
C ASN A 83 12.02 10.37 -0.57
N LEU A 84 11.19 9.36 -0.81
CA LEU A 84 10.77 8.41 0.23
C LEU A 84 11.95 7.56 0.74
N ARG A 85 12.84 7.09 -0.13
CA ARG A 85 14.12 6.45 0.25
C ARG A 85 15.00 7.38 1.09
N LYS A 86 15.12 8.66 0.72
CA LYS A 86 15.88 9.67 1.51
C LYS A 86 15.32 9.94 2.91
N ILE A 87 14.01 9.76 3.12
CA ILE A 87 13.37 9.82 4.44
C ILE A 87 13.68 8.53 5.21
N LEU A 88 13.35 7.38 4.61
CA LEU A 88 13.48 6.06 5.24
C LEU A 88 14.92 5.72 5.66
N HIS A 89 15.94 6.19 4.93
CA HIS A 89 17.35 6.02 5.28
C HIS A 89 17.73 6.65 6.65
N LYS A 90 16.91 7.57 7.19
CA LYS A 90 17.14 8.16 8.52
C LYS A 90 16.48 7.37 9.66
N GLU A 91 15.59 6.44 9.34
CA GLU A 91 14.79 5.71 10.31
C GLU A 91 15.43 4.35 10.63
N ASN A 92 15.58 4.05 11.93
CA ASN A 92 16.05 2.73 12.36
C ASN A 92 14.95 1.68 12.10
N PRO A 93 15.24 0.57 11.39
CA PRO A 93 14.25 -0.44 11.01
C PRO A 93 13.73 -1.28 12.18
N ASP A 94 14.55 -1.47 13.23
CA ASP A 94 14.24 -2.29 14.41
C ASP A 94 13.17 -1.63 15.28
N LYS A 95 13.12 -0.29 15.28
CA LYS A 95 12.14 0.52 15.99
C LYS A 95 10.83 0.61 15.19
N PRO A 96 9.67 0.20 15.75
CA PRO A 96 8.39 0.30 15.05
C PRO A 96 7.92 1.77 14.96
N PHE A 97 7.60 2.23 13.75
CA PHE A 97 6.99 3.54 13.53
C PHE A 97 5.90 3.47 12.46
N ILE A 98 5.03 4.49 12.42
CA ILE A 98 4.08 4.75 11.34
C ILE A 98 4.15 6.24 11.00
N MET A 99 4.49 6.54 9.74
CA MET A 99 4.55 7.90 9.21
C MET A 99 3.51 8.13 8.10
N GLY A 100 3.04 9.37 7.97
CA GLY A 100 1.98 9.77 7.05
C GLY A 100 1.29 11.05 7.53
N ARG A 101 0.31 11.56 6.76
CA ARG A 101 -0.48 12.73 7.16
C ARG A 101 -1.43 12.36 8.30
N ARG A 102 -1.05 12.65 9.54
CA ARG A 102 -1.95 12.62 10.70
C ARG A 102 -2.99 13.73 10.56
N PHE A 103 -4.27 13.40 10.62
CA PHE A 103 -5.33 14.40 10.62
C PHE A 103 -5.67 14.72 12.08
N LYS A 104 -5.64 16.01 12.46
CA LYS A 104 -6.26 16.44 13.71
C LYS A 104 -7.78 16.44 13.49
N VAL A 105 -8.48 15.69 14.34
CA VAL A 105 -9.95 15.67 14.38
C VAL A 105 -10.35 16.09 15.79
N SER A 106 -11.30 17.02 15.88
CA SER A 106 -11.57 17.81 17.08
C SER A 106 -12.09 17.01 18.29
N CYS A 107 -12.54 15.77 18.08
CA CYS A 107 -13.29 14.99 19.07
C CYS A 107 -12.83 13.52 19.20
N ALA A 108 -11.64 13.16 18.68
CA ALA A 108 -11.13 11.79 18.69
C ALA A 108 -9.60 11.75 18.76
N PRO A 109 -8.98 10.66 19.27
CA PRO A 109 -7.53 10.46 19.14
C PRO A 109 -7.09 10.51 17.66
N PRO A 110 -5.92 11.09 17.35
CA PRO A 110 -5.57 11.51 15.99
C PRO A 110 -5.35 10.33 15.05
N TYR A 111 -6.34 10.08 14.18
CA TYR A 111 -6.32 8.98 13.22
C TYR A 111 -5.72 9.38 11.86
N LEU A 112 -5.11 8.41 11.17
CA LEU A 112 -4.61 8.55 9.80
C LEU A 112 -5.74 8.24 8.81
N TRP A 113 -6.52 9.26 8.42
CA TRP A 113 -7.67 9.09 7.52
C TRP A 113 -7.32 9.08 6.02
N SER A 114 -6.16 8.54 5.67
CA SER A 114 -5.81 8.24 4.28
C SER A 114 -4.98 6.96 4.22
N SER A 115 -5.06 6.24 3.10
CA SER A 115 -4.49 4.90 2.87
C SER A 115 -2.96 4.80 2.87
N ARG A 116 -2.23 5.70 3.54
CA ARG A 116 -0.76 5.68 3.57
C ARG A 116 -0.27 5.17 4.93
N PHE A 117 -0.52 3.87 5.16
CA PHE A 117 0.17 3.11 6.20
C PHE A 117 1.59 2.82 5.74
N LEU A 118 2.58 3.06 6.61
CA LEU A 118 3.96 2.59 6.40
C LEU A 118 4.42 1.71 7.58
N THR A 119 4.79 0.45 7.31
CA THR A 119 5.04 -0.63 8.31
C THR A 119 5.79 -1.87 7.72
N ARG A 120 7.14 -1.94 7.70
CA ARG A 120 8.04 -3.08 7.27
C ARG A 120 8.23 -3.70 5.80
N ARG A 121 9.24 -3.62 4.86
CA ARG A 121 9.93 -2.73 3.75
C ARG A 121 9.26 -2.93 2.40
N PHE A 122 9.93 -2.61 1.30
CA PHE A 122 9.30 -1.79 0.28
C PHE A 122 8.66 -2.59 -0.84
N ILE A 123 7.68 -3.42 -0.44
CA ILE A 123 6.49 -3.62 -1.23
C ILE A 123 5.64 -2.35 -1.15
N CYS A 124 5.37 -1.79 -2.32
CA CYS A 124 4.26 -0.87 -2.49
C CYS A 124 2.97 -1.67 -2.72
N VAL A 125 2.04 -1.57 -1.79
CA VAL A 125 0.67 -2.09 -1.90
C VAL A 125 -0.19 -1.01 -2.55
N ILE A 126 -0.61 -1.23 -3.79
CA ILE A 126 -1.59 -0.34 -4.46
C ILE A 126 -2.96 -1.00 -4.36
N ARG A 127 -3.96 -0.24 -3.91
CA ARG A 127 -5.37 -0.64 -3.87
C ARG A 127 -6.14 -0.05 -5.05
#